data_AF-A0A368ZI93-F1
#
_entry.id   AF-A0A368ZI93-F1
#
_cell.length_a   1.000
_cell.length_b   1.000
_cell.length_c   1.000
_cell.angle_alpha   90.00
_cell.angle_beta   90.00
_cell.angle_gamma   90.00
#
_symmetry.space_group_name_H-M   'P 1'
#
loop_
_entity.id
_entity.type
_entity.pdbx_description
1 polymer ?
#
loop_
_entity_poly.entity_id
_entity_poly.type
_entity_poly.pdbx_seq_one_letter_code
_entity_poly.pdbx_strand_id
1 'polypeptide(L)'
;MIEAEIKKALKKLDEEFPINPNGVGALVTTIRRMKAEEEVGLPLIWRKGSAISVKTGKRANRMTEPEWNKFYSDLCENLKRDYSSLHDSLFPSNQ
;
A
#
# COMPACT_ATOMS: atom_id res chain seq x y z
N MET A 1 -16.19 -11.07 -5.68
CA MET A 1 -15.86 -10.02 -6.66
C MET A 1 -15.59 -10.71 -7.99
N ILE A 2 -16.32 -10.33 -9.04
CA ILE A 2 -16.21 -10.91 -10.39
C ILE A 2 -15.06 -10.20 -11.13
N GLU A 3 -14.39 -10.86 -12.09
CA GLU A 3 -13.20 -10.35 -12.78
C GLU A 3 -13.37 -8.93 -13.37
N ALA A 4 -14.55 -8.62 -13.90
CA ALA A 4 -14.87 -7.30 -14.43
C ALA A 4 -14.86 -6.19 -13.34
N GLU A 5 -15.33 -6.52 -12.14
CA GLU A 5 -15.31 -5.61 -10.99
C GLU A 5 -13.88 -5.38 -10.50
N ILE A 6 -13.04 -6.44 -10.48
CA ILE A 6 -11.62 -6.35 -10.14
C ILE A 6 -10.90 -5.41 -11.11
N LYS A 7 -11.10 -5.58 -12.42
CA LYS A 7 -10.50 -4.70 -13.44
C LYS A 7 -10.94 -3.25 -13.26
N LYS A 8 -12.21 -3.00 -12.96
CA LYS A 8 -12.73 -1.66 -12.69
C LYS A 8 -12.11 -1.05 -11.43
N ALA A 9 -12.01 -1.82 -10.35
CA ALA A 9 -11.37 -1.39 -9.10
C ALA A 9 -9.88 -1.06 -9.32
N LEU A 10 -9.16 -1.92 -10.04
CA LEU A 10 -7.74 -1.70 -10.37
C LEU A 10 -7.54 -0.41 -11.17
N LYS A 11 -8.36 -0.17 -12.18
CA LYS A 11 -8.29 1.06 -12.97
C LYS A 11 -8.51 2.31 -12.11
N LYS A 12 -9.55 2.29 -11.27
CA LYS A 12 -9.84 3.39 -10.34
C LYS A 12 -8.68 3.62 -9.37
N LEU A 13 -8.11 2.55 -8.81
CA LEU A 13 -6.96 2.64 -7.92
C LEU A 13 -5.72 3.21 -8.61
N ASP A 14 -5.47 2.86 -9.88
CA ASP A 14 -4.35 3.40 -10.67
C ASP A 14 -4.49 4.90 -10.95
N GLU A 15 -5.71 5.39 -11.11
CA GLU A 15 -6.02 6.80 -11.31
C GLU A 15 -5.95 7.60 -10.00
N GLU A 16 -6.53 7.09 -8.91
CA GLU A 16 -6.64 7.81 -7.63
C GLU A 16 -5.40 7.67 -6.74
N PHE A 17 -4.71 6.54 -6.84
CA PHE A 17 -3.54 6.20 -6.02
C PHE A 17 -2.37 5.75 -6.90
N PRO A 18 -1.84 6.64 -7.78
CA PRO A 18 -0.67 6.33 -8.58
C PRO A 18 0.57 6.19 -7.70
N ILE A 19 1.43 5.22 -8.04
CA ILE A 19 2.72 5.04 -7.37
C ILE A 19 3.75 5.93 -8.04
N ASN A 20 4.38 6.80 -7.25
CA ASN A 20 5.53 7.58 -7.67
C ASN A 20 6.80 6.80 -7.30
N PRO A 21 7.66 6.39 -8.24
CA PRO A 21 8.82 5.55 -7.93
C PRO A 21 9.98 6.25 -7.21
N ASN A 22 9.92 7.57 -6.99
CA ASN A 22 11.09 8.36 -6.61
C ASN A 22 11.05 8.91 -5.17
N GLY A 23 12.17 8.74 -4.45
CA GLY A 23 12.44 9.34 -3.15
C GLY A 23 11.38 9.01 -2.08
N VAL A 24 11.08 9.97 -1.20
CA VAL A 24 10.02 9.82 -0.18
C VAL A 24 8.64 9.60 -0.80
N GLY A 25 8.43 10.09 -2.04
CA GLY A 25 7.21 9.87 -2.81
C GLY A 25 6.92 8.38 -3.02
N ALA A 26 7.95 7.55 -3.14
CA ALA A 26 7.79 6.10 -3.24
C ALA A 26 7.19 5.47 -2.00
N LEU A 27 7.66 5.86 -0.80
CA LEU A 27 7.14 5.35 0.46
C LEU A 27 5.68 5.77 0.67
N VAL A 28 5.41 7.07 0.55
CA VAL A 28 4.07 7.65 0.77
C VAL A 28 3.04 7.07 -0.20
N THR A 29 3.33 7.07 -1.51
CA THR A 29 2.37 6.59 -2.51
C THR A 29 2.16 5.07 -2.43
N THR A 30 3.19 4.31 -2.03
CA THR A 30 3.07 2.88 -1.75
C THR A 30 2.13 2.61 -0.57
N ILE A 31 2.32 3.30 0.56
CA ILE A 31 1.46 3.14 1.74
C ILE A 31 0.01 3.50 1.40
N ARG A 32 -0.21 4.61 0.69
CA ARG A 32 -1.56 5.01 0.23
C ARG A 32 -2.20 3.96 -0.66
N ARG A 33 -1.44 3.42 -1.63
CA ARG A 33 -1.94 2.41 -2.55
C ARG A 33 -2.28 1.11 -1.82
N MET A 34 -1.41 0.65 -0.93
CA MET A 34 -1.64 -0.56 -0.13
C MET A 34 -2.90 -0.44 0.74
N LYS A 35 -3.08 0.71 1.39
CA LYS A 35 -4.28 1.01 2.18
C LYS A 35 -5.55 0.98 1.33
N ALA A 36 -5.54 1.67 0.19
CA ALA A 36 -6.70 1.74 -0.69
C ALA A 36 -7.08 0.36 -1.27
N GLU A 37 -6.08 -0.46 -1.59
CA GLU A 37 -6.31 -1.85 -2.04
C GLU A 37 -6.93 -2.74 -0.97
N GLU A 38 -6.58 -2.53 0.30
CA GLU A 38 -7.19 -3.21 1.44
C GLU A 38 -8.63 -2.72 1.68
N GLU A 39 -8.87 -1.41 1.66
CA GLU A 39 -10.18 -0.80 1.90
C GLU A 39 -11.23 -1.24 0.86
N VAL A 40 -10.83 -1.46 -0.40
CA VAL A 40 -11.74 -1.99 -1.44
C VAL A 40 -11.86 -3.52 -1.41
N GLY A 41 -11.22 -4.19 -0.45
CA GLY A 41 -11.28 -5.64 -0.30
C GLY A 41 -10.60 -6.41 -1.43
N LEU A 42 -9.56 -5.83 -2.05
CA LEU A 42 -8.86 -6.50 -3.15
C LEU A 42 -8.06 -7.70 -2.61
N PRO A 43 -8.22 -8.92 -3.16
CA PRO A 43 -7.39 -10.05 -2.77
C PRO A 43 -5.91 -9.77 -3.05
N LEU A 44 -5.01 -10.24 -2.18
CA LEU A 44 -3.56 -9.96 -2.27
C LEU A 44 -2.98 -10.25 -3.65
N ILE A 45 -3.41 -11.34 -4.30
CA ILE A 45 -2.93 -11.73 -5.64
C ILE A 45 -3.18 -10.67 -6.72
N TRP A 46 -4.20 -9.82 -6.53
CA TRP A 46 -4.57 -8.75 -7.45
C TRP A 46 -3.99 -7.39 -7.05
N ARG A 47 -3.40 -7.27 -5.85
CA ARG A 47 -2.79 -6.02 -5.36
C ARG A 47 -1.51 -5.69 -6.12
N LYS A 48 -1.07 -4.43 -6.05
CA LYS A 48 0.16 -3.98 -6.70
C LYS A 48 1.38 -4.48 -5.92
N GLY A 49 2.21 -5.28 -6.58
CA GLY A 49 3.45 -5.84 -6.01
C GLY A 49 4.67 -4.93 -6.17
N SER A 50 4.51 -3.60 -6.12
CA SER A 50 5.61 -2.64 -6.28
C SER A 50 6.58 -2.68 -5.10
N ALA A 51 6.04 -2.80 -3.89
CA ALA A 51 6.83 -2.89 -2.67
C ALA A 51 7.37 -4.31 -2.49
N ILE A 52 8.67 -4.40 -2.18
CA ILE A 52 9.38 -5.66 -1.95
C ILE A 52 9.91 -5.66 -0.53
N SER A 53 9.62 -6.71 0.23
CA SER A 53 10.22 -6.90 1.54
C SER A 53 11.67 -7.31 1.39
N VAL A 54 12.58 -6.53 1.99
CA VAL A 54 14.01 -6.88 2.05
C VAL A 54 14.22 -8.17 2.86
N LYS A 55 13.40 -8.41 3.89
CA LYS A 55 13.52 -9.58 4.78
C LYS A 55 13.20 -10.89 4.07
N THR A 56 12.16 -10.91 3.24
CA THR A 56 11.65 -12.15 2.62
C THR A 56 11.89 -12.22 1.11
N GLY A 57 12.29 -11.11 0.47
CA GLY A 57 12.37 -10.98 -0.98
C GLY A 57 11.01 -10.98 -1.69
N LYS A 58 9.89 -11.09 -0.95
CA LYS A 58 8.55 -11.16 -1.54
C LYS A 58 8.06 -9.78 -1.92
N ARG A 59 7.42 -9.69 -3.09
CA ARG A 59 6.55 -8.57 -3.47
C ARG A 59 5.28 -8.60 -2.61
N ALA A 60 4.70 -7.43 -2.33
CA ALA A 60 3.50 -7.31 -1.50
C ALA A 60 2.36 -8.25 -1.94
N ASN A 61 2.11 -8.37 -3.24
CA ASN A 61 1.06 -9.23 -3.79
C ASN A 61 1.34 -10.75 -3.72
N ARG A 62 2.52 -11.15 -3.25
CA ARG A 62 2.93 -12.55 -3.04
C ARG A 62 3.10 -12.90 -1.56
N MET A 63 2.79 -11.97 -0.66
CA MET A 63 2.80 -12.20 0.77
C MET A 63 1.53 -12.92 1.20
N THR A 64 1.61 -13.63 2.33
CA THR A 64 0.42 -14.03 3.10
C THR A 64 -0.19 -12.81 3.80
N GLU A 65 -1.43 -12.91 4.27
CA GLU A 65 -2.06 -11.80 5.01
C GLU A 65 -1.25 -11.36 6.24
N PRO A 66 -0.74 -12.25 7.12
CA PRO A 66 0.08 -11.82 8.25
C PRO A 66 1.39 -11.14 7.83
N GLU A 67 2.04 -11.66 6.78
CA GLU A 67 3.26 -11.04 6.22
C GLU A 67 2.96 -9.65 5.66
N TRP A 68 1.85 -9.50 4.94
CA TRP A 68 1.43 -8.24 4.35
C TRP A 68 1.07 -7.21 5.41
N ASN A 69 0.27 -7.59 6.42
CA ASN A 69 -0.13 -6.71 7.52
C ASN A 69 1.09 -6.21 8.29
N LYS A 70 2.03 -7.12 8.61
CA LYS A 70 3.28 -6.73 9.25
C LYS A 70 4.08 -5.79 8.36
N PHE A 71 4.24 -6.13 7.08
CA PHE A 71 5.01 -5.32 6.16
C PHE A 71 4.43 -3.91 5.98
N TYR A 72 3.09 -3.80 5.88
CA TYR A 72 2.40 -2.52 5.84
C TYR A 72 2.61 -1.71 7.13
N SER A 73 2.47 -2.35 8.30
CA SER A 73 2.75 -1.70 9.59
C SER A 73 4.17 -1.17 9.68
N ASP A 74 5.16 -1.99 9.31
CA ASP A 74 6.58 -1.60 9.31
C ASP A 74 6.84 -0.40 8.35
N LEU A 75 6.16 -0.34 7.19
CA LEU A 75 6.23 0.83 6.28
C LEU A 75 5.64 2.09 6.91
N CYS A 76 4.48 2.00 7.57
CA CYS A 76 3.87 3.11 8.28
C CYS A 76 4.75 3.62 9.43
N GLU A 77 5.37 2.71 10.19
CA GLU A 77 6.33 3.05 11.25
C GLU A 77 7.57 3.76 10.70
N ASN A 78 8.12 3.27 9.59
CA ASN A 78 9.24 3.93 8.90
C ASN A 78 8.84 5.35 8.46
N LEU A 79 7.66 5.52 7.87
CA LEU A 79 7.16 6.84 7.49
C LEU A 79 7.01 7.75 8.71
N LYS A 80 6.47 7.25 9.82
CA LYS A 80 6.33 8.01 11.07
C LYS A 80 7.69 8.44 11.64
N ARG A 81 8.67 7.55 11.63
CA ARG A 81 10.02 7.79 12.15
C ARG A 81 10.77 8.83 11.32
N ASP A 82 10.76 8.66 10.01
CA ASP A 82 11.63 9.43 9.11
C ASP A 82 10.92 10.68 8.55
N TYR A 83 9.58 10.70 8.54
CA TYR A 83 8.73 11.75 7.96
C TYR A 83 7.41 11.94 8.72
N SER A 84 7.49 12.23 10.03
CA SER A 84 6.32 12.33 10.91
C SER A 84 5.20 13.24 10.40
N SER A 85 5.51 14.40 9.84
CA SER A 85 4.50 15.32 9.27
C SER A 85 3.72 14.72 8.09
N LEU A 86 4.37 13.90 7.25
CA LEU A 86 3.71 13.19 6.14
C LEU A 86 2.87 12.02 6.66
N HIS A 87 3.35 11.33 7.69
CA HIS A 87 2.57 10.30 8.37
C HIS A 87 1.29 10.91 8.96
N ASP A 88 1.38 12.02 9.68
CA ASP A 88 0.24 12.66 10.33
C ASP A 88 -0.78 13.20 9.31
N SER A 89 -0.32 13.64 8.14
CA SER A 89 -1.20 13.99 7.02
C SER A 89 -1.96 12.79 6.44
N LEU A 90 -1.41 11.57 6.53
CA LEU A 90 -2.02 10.35 5.99
C LEU A 90 -2.92 9.62 6.98
N PHE A 91 -2.58 9.73 8.25
CA PHE A 91 -3.29 9.17 9.37
C PHE A 91 -3.67 10.31 10.32
N PRO A 92 -4.50 11.27 9.85
CA PRO A 92 -4.95 12.34 10.71
C PRO A 92 -5.64 11.71 11.91
N SER A 93 -5.20 12.12 13.10
CA SER A 93 -5.86 11.77 14.34
C SER A 93 -7.18 12.52 14.35
N ASN A 94 -8.21 11.97 13.71
CA ASN A 94 -9.57 12.46 13.91
C ASN A 94 -9.94 12.16 15.37
N GLN A 95 -9.78 13.15 16.23
CA GLN A 95 -10.66 13.35 17.39
C GLN A 95 -12.03 13.82 16.91
#